data_AF-A0A7K7BB80-F1
#
_entry.id   AF-A0A7K7BB80-F1
#
_cell.length_a   1.000
_cell.length_b   1.000
_cell.length_c   1.000
_cell.angle_alpha   90.00
_cell.angle_beta   90.00
_cell.angle_gamma   90.00
#
_symmetry.space_group_name_H-M   'P 1'
#
loop_
_entity.id
_entity.type
_entity.pdbx_description
1 polymer ?
#
loop_
_entity_poly.entity_id
_entity_poly.type
_entity_poly.pdbx_seq_one_letter_code
_entity_poly.pdbx_strand_id
1 'polypeptide(L)'
;RQAQQSCEACHNLFGEYYCSICHLFDRDKKQYHCAECGICRIGPKEDFFHCSKCNLCLSLSLQGKHKCIENVSRQDCPICLEDIHTSRVGAHVLPCGHLLHSPCQSPELELLCLFGRGYRCPLCMHSALDMSRYWRQLDDEVAQTPMPTEYQNMMVEILCNDCNARSTVHFHLLGMKCTNCESYNTAQDGKCRLTLE
;
A
#
# COMPACT_ATOMS: atom_id res chain seq x y z
N ARG A 1 2.39 23.80 36.32
CA ARG A 1 0.93 23.60 36.42
C ARG A 1 0.65 22.20 35.90
N GLN A 2 -0.08 21.36 36.63
CA GLN A 2 -0.47 20.03 36.15
C GLN A 2 -1.66 20.16 35.21
N ALA A 3 -1.64 19.44 34.09
CA ALA A 3 -2.79 19.34 33.21
C ALA A 3 -3.78 18.31 33.79
N GLN A 4 -5.08 18.60 33.71
CA GLN A 4 -6.15 17.79 34.31
C GLN A 4 -7.42 17.88 33.47
N GLN A 5 -8.25 16.83 33.53
CA GLN A 5 -9.43 16.67 32.69
C GLN A 5 -10.59 17.61 33.05
N SER A 6 -10.68 18.02 34.31
CA SER A 6 -11.76 18.88 34.82
C SER A 6 -11.21 20.12 35.49
N CYS A 7 -12.00 21.19 35.47
CA CYS A 7 -11.67 22.43 36.18
C CYS A 7 -11.78 22.23 37.70
N GLU A 8 -10.76 22.61 38.47
CA GLU A 8 -10.78 22.55 39.94
C GLU A 8 -11.89 23.41 40.57
N ALA A 9 -12.22 24.56 39.96
CA ALA A 9 -13.14 25.53 40.54
C ALA A 9 -14.62 25.26 40.19
N CYS A 10 -14.90 24.82 38.96
CA CYS A 10 -16.27 24.63 38.48
C CYS A 10 -16.60 23.19 38.05
N HIS A 11 -15.65 22.26 38.17
CA HIS A 11 -15.78 20.84 37.84
C HIS A 11 -16.22 20.52 36.39
N ASN A 12 -16.23 21.51 35.50
CA ASN A 12 -16.51 21.30 34.08
C ASN A 12 -15.41 20.43 33.44
N LEU A 13 -15.82 19.46 32.62
CA LEU A 13 -14.93 18.62 31.83
C LEU A 13 -14.45 19.37 30.58
N PHE A 14 -13.14 19.34 30.34
CA PHE A 14 -12.54 19.89 29.11
C PHE A 14 -12.64 18.92 27.92
N GLY A 15 -12.82 17.63 28.19
CA GLY A 15 -13.03 16.58 27.19
C GLY A 15 -13.42 15.27 27.86
N GLU A 16 -14.24 14.47 27.17
CA GLU A 16 -14.61 13.11 27.60
C GLU A 16 -13.39 12.19 27.67
N TYR A 17 -12.46 12.40 26.74
CA TYR A 17 -11.14 11.79 26.75
C TYR A 17 -10.07 12.81 27.15
N TYR A 18 -9.23 12.40 28.09
CA TYR A 18 -8.03 13.13 28.46
C TYR A 18 -6.81 12.20 28.47
N CYS A 19 -5.78 12.56 27.72
CA CYS A 19 -4.48 11.88 27.80
C CYS A 19 -3.52 12.72 28.63
N SER A 20 -3.07 12.18 29.77
CA SER A 20 -2.10 12.85 30.65
C SER A 20 -0.69 12.94 30.06
N ILE A 21 -0.34 12.08 29.11
CA ILE A 21 0.98 12.04 28.47
C ILE A 21 1.05 13.07 27.34
N CYS A 22 0.07 13.07 26.45
CA CYS A 22 0.01 14.01 25.31
C CYS A 22 -0.64 15.36 25.67
N HIS A 23 -1.22 15.48 26.87
CA HIS A 23 -2.06 16.61 27.28
C HIS A 23 -3.19 16.92 26.27
N LEU A 24 -3.77 15.87 25.68
CA LEU A 24 -4.83 15.95 24.69
C LEU A 24 -6.21 15.89 25.36
N PHE A 25 -7.08 16.83 25.02
CA PHE A 25 -8.50 16.86 25.39
C PHE A 25 -9.34 16.68 24.12
N ASP A 26 -10.22 15.68 24.09
CA ASP A 26 -11.09 15.41 22.94
C ASP A 26 -12.40 14.74 23.41
N ARG A 27 -13.36 14.59 22.49
CA ARG A 27 -14.57 13.75 22.69
C ARG A 27 -14.22 12.27 22.63
N ASP A 28 -15.05 11.39 23.15
CA ASP A 28 -14.83 9.94 23.06
C ASP A 28 -15.06 9.42 21.63
N LYS A 29 -13.96 9.00 20.99
CA LYS A 29 -13.89 8.31 19.70
C LYS A 29 -13.21 6.95 19.88
N LYS A 30 -13.24 6.42 21.09
CA LYS A 30 -12.53 5.22 21.55
C LYS A 30 -11.01 5.30 21.47
N GLN A 31 -10.44 6.51 21.33
CA GLN A 31 -9.00 6.71 21.17
C GLN A 31 -8.19 6.18 22.36
N TYR A 32 -6.94 5.84 22.09
CA TYR A 32 -6.01 5.34 23.10
C TYR A 32 -4.62 5.93 22.90
N HIS A 33 -3.85 6.02 23.98
CA HIS A 33 -2.44 6.36 23.90
C HIS A 33 -1.61 5.12 23.57
N CYS A 34 -0.80 5.18 22.50
CA CYS A 34 0.19 4.15 22.21
C CYS A 34 1.53 4.56 22.85
N ALA A 35 1.96 3.82 23.87
CA ALA A 35 3.19 4.11 24.60
C ALA A 35 4.45 4.01 23.71
N GLU A 36 4.50 3.03 22.80
CA GLU A 36 5.63 2.83 21.88
C GLU A 36 5.75 3.95 20.84
N CYS A 37 4.61 4.48 20.34
CA CYS A 37 4.61 5.62 19.43
C CYS A 37 4.74 6.98 20.15
N GLY A 38 4.37 7.04 21.43
CA GLY A 38 4.29 8.30 22.19
C GLY A 38 3.14 9.23 21.79
N ILE A 39 2.15 8.76 21.01
CA ILE A 39 1.02 9.57 20.52
C ILE A 39 -0.33 8.85 20.70
N CYS A 40 -1.40 9.66 20.77
CA CYS A 40 -2.78 9.16 20.78
C CYS A 40 -3.23 8.72 19.38
N ARG A 41 -3.90 7.57 19.29
CA ARG A 41 -4.47 6.99 18.05
C ARG A 41 -5.98 6.83 18.19
N ILE A 42 -6.71 6.88 17.07
CA ILE A 42 -8.18 6.74 17.03
C ILE A 42 -8.58 5.27 16.87
N GLY A 43 -9.75 4.92 17.42
CA GLY A 43 -10.37 3.60 17.31
C GLY A 43 -10.22 2.79 18.60
N PRO A 44 -11.07 1.80 18.84
CA PRO A 44 -10.92 0.94 20.02
C PRO A 44 -9.53 0.28 20.02
N LYS A 45 -8.83 0.34 21.15
CA LYS A 45 -7.47 -0.23 21.30
C LYS A 45 -7.43 -1.71 20.93
N GLU A 46 -8.52 -2.42 21.21
CA GLU A 46 -8.69 -3.84 20.93
C GLU A 46 -8.64 -4.20 19.44
N ASP A 47 -8.86 -3.26 18.51
CA ASP A 47 -8.80 -3.52 17.06
C ASP A 47 -7.41 -3.28 16.45
N PHE A 48 -6.44 -2.84 17.27
CA PHE A 48 -5.11 -2.44 16.81
C PHE A 48 -4.00 -3.09 17.62
N PHE A 49 -2.86 -3.32 16.97
CA PHE A 49 -1.62 -3.71 17.61
C PHE A 49 -0.47 -2.79 17.17
N HIS A 50 0.53 -2.62 18.03
CA HIS A 50 1.77 -1.96 17.64
C HIS A 50 2.75 -2.98 17.06
N CYS A 51 3.31 -2.68 15.90
CA CYS A 51 4.40 -3.47 15.32
C CYS A 51 5.73 -2.75 15.55
N SER A 52 6.53 -3.23 16.50
CA SER A 52 7.78 -2.57 16.90
C SER A 52 8.86 -2.57 15.79
N LYS A 53 8.80 -3.52 14.84
CA LYS A 53 9.71 -3.50 13.67
C LYS A 53 9.34 -2.39 12.69
N CYS A 54 8.05 -2.21 12.45
CA CYS A 54 7.52 -1.22 11.53
C CYS A 54 7.40 0.18 12.20
N ASN A 55 7.49 0.23 13.53
CA ASN A 55 7.23 1.41 14.37
C ASN A 55 5.88 2.07 14.01
N LEU A 56 4.82 1.26 13.95
CA LEU A 56 3.49 1.68 13.52
C LEU A 56 2.38 0.87 14.21
N CYS A 57 1.29 1.56 14.57
CA CYS A 57 0.04 0.93 14.99
C CYS A 57 -0.76 0.48 13.76
N LEU A 58 -1.09 -0.81 13.69
CA LEU A 58 -1.78 -1.44 12.57
C LEU A 58 -3.06 -2.12 13.07
N SER A 59 -4.06 -2.24 12.19
CA SER A 59 -5.25 -3.04 12.49
C SER A 59 -4.87 -4.50 12.73
N LEU A 60 -5.53 -5.17 13.69
CA LEU A 60 -5.35 -6.61 13.93
C LEU A 60 -5.54 -7.48 12.68
N SER A 61 -6.31 -7.01 11.70
CA SER A 61 -6.46 -7.69 10.39
C SER A 61 -5.13 -7.90 9.66
N LEU A 62 -4.13 -7.05 9.92
CA LEU A 62 -2.78 -7.08 9.34
C LEU A 62 -1.78 -7.89 10.18
N GLN A 63 -2.17 -8.37 11.37
CA GLN A 63 -1.28 -9.12 12.23
C GLN A 63 -0.84 -10.42 11.55
N GLY A 64 0.48 -10.59 11.37
CA GLY A 64 1.06 -11.74 10.66
C GLY A 64 0.91 -11.74 9.14
N LYS A 65 0.17 -10.79 8.55
CA LYS A 65 -0.07 -10.72 7.10
C LYS A 65 0.67 -9.57 6.42
N HIS A 66 0.98 -8.49 7.14
CA HIS A 66 1.69 -7.36 6.54
C HIS A 66 3.16 -7.70 6.28
N LYS A 67 3.69 -7.20 5.17
CA LYS A 67 5.13 -7.18 4.91
C LYS A 67 5.75 -6.09 5.76
N CYS A 68 6.48 -6.47 6.82
CA CYS A 68 7.08 -5.46 7.68
C CYS A 68 8.34 -4.87 7.05
N ILE A 69 8.31 -3.55 6.88
CA ILE A 69 9.42 -2.73 6.43
C ILE A 69 9.83 -1.85 7.60
N GLU A 70 11.12 -1.88 7.92
CA GLU A 70 11.64 -1.17 9.08
C GLU A 70 11.41 0.34 8.93
N ASN A 71 10.89 0.97 9.99
CA ASN A 71 10.68 2.42 10.04
C ASN A 71 9.85 3.03 8.89
N VAL A 72 9.00 2.22 8.24
CA VAL A 72 8.24 2.67 7.06
C VAL A 72 7.32 3.87 7.35
N SER A 73 6.85 4.00 8.59
CA SER A 73 6.01 5.13 9.01
C SER A 73 6.74 6.47 9.08
N ARG A 74 8.09 6.48 9.10
CA ARG A 74 8.91 7.71 9.16
C ARG A 74 9.15 8.35 7.80
N GLN A 75 8.66 7.75 6.72
CA GLN A 75 8.71 8.34 5.39
C GLN A 75 7.46 9.20 5.19
N ASP A 76 7.63 10.36 4.56
CA ASP A 76 6.52 11.21 4.15
C ASP A 76 5.72 10.53 3.04
N CYS A 77 4.44 10.87 2.94
CA CYS A 77 3.59 10.38 1.87
C CYS A 77 4.11 10.89 0.52
N PRO A 78 4.42 10.03 -0.45
CA PRO A 78 4.98 10.44 -1.75
C PRO A 78 4.02 11.25 -2.62
N ILE A 79 2.75 11.37 -2.21
CA ILE A 79 1.71 12.08 -2.96
C ILE A 79 1.54 13.51 -2.44
N CYS A 80 1.28 13.68 -1.13
CA CYS A 80 1.08 15.01 -0.53
C CYS A 80 2.32 15.59 0.15
N LEU A 81 3.38 14.78 0.32
CA LEU A 81 4.63 15.13 1.01
C LEU A 81 4.45 15.51 2.49
N GLU A 82 3.37 15.04 3.11
CA GLU A 82 3.12 15.21 4.54
C GLU A 82 3.56 13.99 5.34
N ASP A 83 3.88 14.21 6.62
CA ASP A 83 4.29 13.16 7.55
C ASP A 83 3.21 12.10 7.73
N ILE A 84 3.60 10.83 7.71
CA ILE A 84 2.69 9.69 7.95
C ILE A 84 2.63 9.33 9.43
N HIS A 85 3.73 9.48 10.16
CA HIS A 85 3.86 8.92 11.50
C HIS A 85 2.92 9.58 12.51
N THR A 86 2.94 10.91 12.56
CA THR A 86 2.24 11.77 13.52
C THR A 86 0.96 12.38 12.96
N SER A 87 0.67 12.19 11.67
CA SER A 87 -0.56 12.66 11.07
C SER A 87 -1.80 12.02 11.71
N ARG A 88 -2.85 12.83 11.79
CA ARG A 88 -4.19 12.40 12.20
C ARG A 88 -4.94 11.70 11.06
N VAL A 89 -4.45 11.86 9.84
CA VAL A 89 -4.97 11.18 8.66
C VAL A 89 -4.47 9.74 8.69
N GLY A 90 -5.40 8.79 8.55
CA GLY A 90 -5.04 7.37 8.47
C GLY A 90 -4.06 7.10 7.33
N ALA A 91 -3.28 6.04 7.46
CA ALA A 91 -2.41 5.55 6.40
C ALA A 91 -2.88 4.18 5.94
N HIS A 92 -2.78 3.93 4.64
CA HIS A 92 -3.00 2.63 4.05
C HIS A 92 -1.67 1.94 3.76
N VAL A 93 -1.61 0.65 4.09
CA VAL A 93 -0.45 -0.22 3.82
C VAL A 93 -0.68 -0.94 2.50
N LEU A 94 0.11 -0.61 1.47
CA LEU A 94 0.06 -1.29 0.18
C LEU A 94 0.60 -2.73 0.29
N PRO A 95 0.26 -3.64 -0.64
CA PRO A 95 0.77 -5.02 -0.65
C PRO A 95 2.30 -5.13 -0.63
N CYS A 96 2.98 -4.16 -1.25
CA CYS A 96 4.45 -4.09 -1.23
C CYS A 96 5.05 -3.65 0.12
N GLY A 97 4.22 -3.17 1.05
CA GLY A 97 4.57 -2.69 2.39
C GLY A 97 4.70 -1.17 2.52
N HIS A 98 4.71 -0.42 1.41
CA HIS A 98 4.77 1.04 1.44
C HIS A 98 3.46 1.68 1.95
N LEU A 99 3.57 2.88 2.50
CA LEU A 99 2.45 3.62 3.07
C LEU A 99 2.04 4.81 2.18
N LEU A 100 0.73 5.05 2.12
CA LEU A 100 0.14 6.28 1.59
C LEU A 100 -0.89 6.78 2.61
N HIS A 101 -1.12 8.09 2.74
CA HIS A 101 -2.30 8.55 3.50
C HIS A 101 -3.58 8.01 2.84
N SER A 102 -4.59 7.67 3.63
CA SER A 102 -5.85 7.11 3.13
C SER A 102 -6.54 8.00 2.08
N PRO A 103 -6.56 9.34 2.19
CA PRO A 103 -7.08 10.20 1.12
C PRO A 103 -6.19 10.24 -0.12
N CYS A 104 -4.86 10.05 0.05
CA CYS A 104 -3.91 10.00 -1.06
C CYS A 104 -3.94 8.67 -1.79
N GLN A 105 -4.34 7.59 -1.12
CA GLN A 105 -4.81 6.38 -1.76
C GLN A 105 -6.21 6.64 -2.33
N SER A 106 -6.26 7.40 -3.41
CA SER A 106 -7.52 7.89 -3.94
C SER A 106 -8.42 6.78 -4.50
N PRO A 107 -9.75 6.95 -4.48
CA PRO A 107 -10.64 6.20 -5.35
C PRO A 107 -10.32 6.44 -6.84
N GLU A 108 -9.69 7.57 -7.19
CA GLU A 108 -9.14 7.75 -8.53
C GLU A 108 -7.97 6.82 -8.84
N LEU A 109 -7.18 6.33 -7.87
CA LEU A 109 -6.20 5.26 -8.12
C LEU A 109 -6.93 3.99 -8.55
N GLU A 110 -8.01 3.58 -7.90
CA GLU A 110 -8.89 2.49 -8.36
C GLU A 110 -9.45 2.75 -9.77
N LEU A 111 -9.89 3.99 -10.05
CA LEU A 111 -10.40 4.36 -11.37
C LEU A 111 -9.30 4.41 -12.45
N LEU A 112 -8.09 4.86 -12.11
CA LEU A 112 -6.89 4.90 -12.95
C LEU A 112 -6.27 3.51 -13.12
N CYS A 113 -6.56 2.56 -12.22
CA CYS A 113 -6.24 1.14 -12.40
C CYS A 113 -6.96 0.60 -13.63
N LEU A 114 -8.22 0.98 -13.86
CA LEU A 114 -8.99 0.60 -15.06
C LEU A 114 -8.34 1.09 -16.36
N PHE A 115 -7.61 2.21 -16.30
CA PHE A 115 -6.87 2.77 -17.44
C PHE A 115 -5.38 2.40 -17.45
N GLY A 116 -4.96 1.41 -16.65
CA GLY A 116 -3.61 0.84 -16.68
C GLY A 116 -2.50 1.74 -16.13
N ARG A 117 -2.83 2.90 -15.55
CA ARG A 117 -1.86 3.91 -15.08
C ARG A 117 -1.83 4.10 -13.56
N GLY A 118 -2.85 3.64 -12.83
CA GLY A 118 -2.99 3.86 -11.38
C GLY A 118 -2.75 2.67 -10.47
N TYR A 119 -2.50 1.47 -10.99
CA TYR A 119 -2.45 0.27 -10.13
C TYR A 119 -1.08 0.01 -9.48
N ARG A 120 -0.09 0.87 -9.69
CA ARG A 120 1.28 0.63 -9.23
C ARG A 120 1.64 1.54 -8.07
N CYS A 121 2.40 1.00 -7.12
CA CYS A 121 3.00 1.79 -6.05
C CYS A 121 3.95 2.84 -6.65
N PRO A 122 3.81 4.14 -6.29
CA PRO A 122 4.67 5.20 -6.83
C PRO A 122 6.14 5.08 -6.41
N LEU A 123 6.44 4.26 -5.39
CA LEU A 123 7.77 4.09 -4.84
C LEU A 123 8.53 2.91 -5.46
N CYS A 124 7.83 1.83 -5.84
CA CYS A 124 8.48 0.59 -6.27
C CYS A 124 7.82 -0.13 -7.45
N MET A 125 6.77 0.44 -8.03
CA MET A 125 6.04 -0.10 -9.19
C MET A 125 5.30 -1.42 -8.98
N HIS A 126 5.41 -2.06 -7.81
CA HIS A 126 4.60 -3.21 -7.42
C HIS A 126 3.11 -2.88 -7.44
N SER A 127 2.26 -3.83 -7.81
CA SER A 127 0.80 -3.69 -7.78
C SER A 127 0.33 -3.22 -6.39
N ALA A 128 -0.40 -2.13 -6.36
CA ALA A 128 -0.92 -1.44 -5.17
C ALA A 128 -2.23 -2.07 -4.66
N LEU A 129 -2.90 -2.89 -5.50
CA LEU A 129 -4.17 -3.55 -5.23
C LEU A 129 -4.14 -5.00 -5.75
N ASP A 130 -5.17 -5.80 -5.43
CA ASP A 130 -5.34 -7.12 -6.01
C ASP A 130 -5.79 -7.02 -7.49
N MET A 131 -4.88 -7.35 -8.39
CA MET A 131 -5.10 -7.29 -9.84
C MET A 131 -5.55 -8.62 -10.46
N SER A 132 -5.81 -9.66 -9.66
CA SER A 132 -6.13 -11.01 -10.14
C SER A 132 -7.33 -11.08 -11.10
N ARG A 133 -8.31 -10.18 -10.94
CA ARG A 133 -9.44 -10.08 -11.86
C ARG A 133 -9.04 -9.44 -13.20
N TYR A 134 -8.24 -8.40 -13.16
CA TYR A 134 -7.78 -7.69 -14.36
C TYR A 134 -6.82 -8.55 -15.18
N TRP A 135 -5.92 -9.30 -14.53
CA TRP A 135 -5.05 -10.26 -15.20
C TRP A 135 -5.81 -11.34 -15.96
N ARG A 136 -6.91 -11.84 -15.41
CA ARG A 136 -7.78 -12.78 -16.13
C ARG A 136 -8.44 -12.18 -17.36
N GLN A 137 -8.79 -10.89 -17.32
CA GLN A 137 -9.31 -10.21 -18.52
C GLN A 137 -8.23 -10.05 -19.59
N LEU A 138 -6.99 -9.73 -19.19
CA LEU A 138 -5.87 -9.69 -20.12
C LEU A 138 -5.55 -11.08 -20.70
N ASP A 139 -5.66 -12.15 -19.92
CA ASP A 139 -5.53 -13.52 -20.44
C ASP A 139 -6.51 -13.77 -21.60
N ASP A 140 -7.79 -13.39 -21.42
CA ASP A 140 -8.83 -13.55 -22.44
C ASP A 140 -8.56 -12.69 -23.69
N GLU A 141 -8.14 -11.43 -23.51
CA GLU A 141 -7.82 -10.51 -24.61
C GLU A 141 -6.60 -10.96 -25.41
N VAL A 142 -5.56 -11.46 -24.74
CA VAL A 142 -4.37 -12.06 -25.34
C VAL A 142 -4.74 -13.29 -26.17
N ALA A 143 -5.59 -14.18 -25.65
CA ALA A 143 -6.03 -15.36 -26.38
C ALA A 143 -6.85 -15.01 -27.64
N GLN A 144 -7.61 -13.91 -27.60
CA GLN A 144 -8.44 -13.45 -28.72
C GLN A 144 -7.67 -12.61 -29.76
N THR A 145 -6.45 -12.18 -29.46
CA THR A 145 -5.66 -11.28 -30.31
C THR A 145 -4.37 -11.97 -30.76
N PRO A 146 -4.41 -12.87 -31.76
CA PRO A 146 -3.21 -13.55 -32.22
C PRO A 146 -2.15 -12.55 -32.71
N MET A 147 -0.89 -12.78 -32.33
CA MET A 147 0.22 -11.93 -32.75
C MET A 147 0.47 -12.03 -34.26
N PRO A 148 0.90 -10.93 -34.92
CA PRO A 148 1.36 -10.97 -36.30
C PRO A 148 2.50 -11.98 -36.49
N THR A 149 2.59 -12.56 -37.68
CA THR A 149 3.55 -13.61 -38.04
C THR A 149 5.00 -13.24 -37.73
N GLU A 150 5.37 -11.95 -37.84
CA GLU A 150 6.71 -11.45 -37.57
C GLU A 150 7.11 -11.55 -36.08
N TYR A 151 6.11 -11.61 -35.19
CA TYR A 151 6.29 -11.61 -33.74
C TYR A 151 5.82 -12.90 -33.07
N GLN A 152 5.21 -13.82 -33.81
CA GLN A 152 4.56 -15.02 -33.26
C GLN A 152 5.50 -15.91 -32.43
N ASN A 153 6.77 -15.99 -32.82
CA ASN A 153 7.80 -16.77 -32.13
C ASN A 153 8.80 -15.89 -31.36
N MET A 154 8.54 -14.58 -31.24
CA MET A 154 9.44 -13.67 -30.56
C MET A 154 9.41 -13.92 -29.05
N MET A 155 10.56 -14.26 -28.48
CA MET A 155 10.71 -14.47 -27.04
C MET A 155 11.45 -13.30 -26.40
N VAL A 156 10.97 -12.88 -25.24
CA VAL A 156 11.51 -11.74 -24.50
C VAL A 156 11.79 -12.14 -23.06
N GLU A 157 12.91 -11.65 -22.53
CA GLU A 157 13.18 -11.70 -21.10
C GLU A 157 12.42 -10.56 -20.42
N ILE A 158 11.70 -10.88 -19.35
CA ILE A 158 10.93 -9.92 -18.56
C ILE A 158 11.34 -9.96 -17.09
N LEU A 159 11.22 -8.82 -16.43
CA LEU A 159 11.28 -8.67 -14.98
C LEU A 159 9.87 -8.36 -14.45
N CYS A 160 9.40 -9.14 -13.48
CA CYS A 160 8.10 -8.90 -12.85
C CYS A 160 8.23 -7.94 -11.67
N ASN A 161 7.46 -6.85 -11.66
CA ASN A 161 7.46 -5.88 -10.56
C ASN A 161 6.74 -6.40 -9.29
N ASP A 162 5.96 -7.47 -9.40
CA ASP A 162 5.20 -8.03 -8.27
C ASP A 162 6.02 -9.09 -7.51
N CYS A 163 6.69 -10.00 -8.22
CA CYS A 163 7.50 -11.05 -7.58
C CYS A 163 9.01 -10.88 -7.72
N ASN A 164 9.50 -9.88 -8.46
CA ASN A 164 10.91 -9.64 -8.79
C ASN A 164 11.62 -10.81 -9.51
N ALA A 165 10.87 -11.80 -9.98
CA ALA A 165 11.42 -12.90 -10.76
C ALA A 165 11.63 -12.47 -12.22
N ARG A 166 12.64 -13.08 -12.85
CA ARG A 166 12.85 -13.00 -14.30
C ARG A 166 12.22 -14.23 -14.95
N SER A 167 11.60 -14.04 -16.11
CA SER A 167 11.07 -15.14 -16.93
C SER A 167 11.26 -14.84 -18.41
N THR A 168 11.33 -15.87 -19.24
CA THR A 168 11.36 -15.74 -20.70
C THR A 168 10.00 -16.18 -21.24
N VAL A 169 9.31 -15.29 -21.94
CA VAL A 169 7.91 -15.49 -22.38
C VAL A 169 7.72 -15.04 -23.81
N HIS A 170 6.63 -15.48 -24.45
CA HIS A 170 6.24 -15.00 -25.77
C HIS A 170 5.91 -13.52 -25.68
N PHE A 171 6.44 -12.74 -26.60
CA PHE A 171 6.10 -11.34 -26.74
C PHE A 171 4.65 -11.20 -27.20
N HIS A 172 3.89 -10.38 -26.48
CA HIS A 172 2.53 -10.03 -26.85
C HIS A 172 2.29 -8.55 -26.62
N LEU A 173 1.66 -7.87 -27.59
CA LEU A 173 1.48 -6.41 -27.56
C LEU A 173 0.65 -5.94 -26.36
N LEU A 174 -0.37 -6.72 -25.97
CA LEU A 174 -1.24 -6.40 -24.83
C LEU A 174 -0.57 -6.59 -23.46
N GLY A 175 0.47 -7.42 -23.37
CA GLY A 175 1.16 -7.65 -22.11
C GLY A 175 1.88 -9.00 -22.03
N MET A 176 2.92 -9.04 -21.20
CA MET A 176 3.77 -10.22 -21.02
C MET A 176 3.52 -10.80 -19.63
N LYS A 177 2.98 -12.02 -19.56
CA LYS A 177 2.59 -12.64 -18.29
C LYS A 177 3.79 -13.26 -17.57
N CYS A 178 3.97 -12.97 -16.30
CA CYS A 178 5.00 -13.59 -15.48
C CYS A 178 4.66 -15.06 -15.17
N THR A 179 5.57 -15.99 -15.47
CA THR A 179 5.32 -17.44 -15.24
C THR A 179 5.38 -17.87 -13.77
N ASN A 180 5.91 -17.03 -12.88
CA ASN A 180 6.03 -17.32 -11.45
C ASN A 180 4.80 -16.91 -10.62
N CYS A 181 4.13 -15.82 -11.00
CA CYS A 181 3.03 -15.24 -10.21
C CYS A 181 1.82 -14.81 -11.04
N GLU A 182 1.82 -15.13 -12.34
CA GLU A 182 0.73 -14.84 -13.28
C GLU A 182 0.39 -13.36 -13.48
N SER A 183 1.19 -12.44 -12.92
CA SER A 183 1.00 -10.99 -13.09
C SER A 183 1.47 -10.51 -14.46
N TYR A 184 0.74 -9.54 -15.02
CA TYR A 184 1.14 -8.78 -16.21
C TYR A 184 1.86 -7.47 -15.86
N ASN A 185 2.13 -7.19 -14.57
CA ASN A 185 2.94 -6.06 -14.15
C ASN A 185 4.44 -6.34 -14.38
N THR A 186 4.83 -6.38 -15.65
CA THR A 186 6.17 -6.80 -16.09
C THR A 186 6.79 -5.72 -16.99
N ALA A 187 8.11 -5.70 -17.03
CA ALA A 187 8.88 -4.87 -17.94
C ALA A 187 9.88 -5.74 -18.70
N GLN A 188 10.16 -5.41 -19.96
CA GLN A 188 11.15 -6.12 -20.75
C GLN A 188 12.56 -5.83 -20.22
N ASP A 189 13.33 -6.88 -19.97
CA ASP A 189 14.64 -6.86 -19.33
C ASP A 189 15.75 -6.83 -20.39
N GLY A 190 15.73 -5.80 -21.23
CA GLY A 190 16.81 -5.42 -22.16
C GLY A 190 17.17 -6.40 -23.30
N LYS A 191 16.81 -7.68 -23.21
CA LYS A 191 17.17 -8.70 -24.21
C LYS A 191 15.93 -9.23 -24.91
N CYS A 192 15.75 -8.81 -26.16
CA CYS A 192 14.93 -9.54 -27.09
C CYS A 192 15.76 -10.69 -27.67
N ARG A 193 15.32 -11.94 -27.46
CA ARG A 193 15.89 -13.08 -28.19
C ARG A 193 14.98 -13.35 -29.36
N LEU A 194 15.32 -12.78 -30.52
CA LEU A 194 14.81 -13.31 -31.77
C LEU A 194 15.37 -14.73 -31.88
N THR A 195 14.51 -15.74 -31.84
CA THR A 195 14.92 -17.07 -32.28
C THR A 195 15.27 -16.95 -33.75
N LEU A 196 16.57 -17.02 -34.06
CA LEU A 196 17.03 -17.32 -35.41
C LEU A 196 16.52 -18.72 -35.73
N GLU A 197 15.78 -18.79 -36.84
CA GLU A 197 15.33 -19.95 -37.61
C GLU A 197 15.59 -21.36 -37.03
#